data_AF-A6LMI1-F1
#
_entry.id   AF-A6LMI1-F1
#
_cell.length_a   1.000
_cell.length_b   1.000
_cell.length_c   1.000
_cell.angle_alpha   90.00
_cell.angle_beta   90.00
_cell.angle_gamma   90.00
#
_symmetry.space_group_name_H-M   'P 1'
#
loop_
_entity.id
_entity.type
_entity.pdbx_description
1 polymer ?
#
loop_
_entity_poly.entity_id
_entity_poly.type
_entity_poly.pdbx_seq_one_letter_code
_entity_poly.pdbx_strand_id
1 'polypeptide(L)'
;MKKLEILLLSFLILIFVFVLNFVFEGKITDDVSFVLKKCAYPFFYLRESLNSLFEKKVEYKLIYLDIKEDELNPLSFSEKGIYFYNINATGVIITDEKKFFGIARDVGKFVFVRKWWYDKFKVTIVTDIFEMEAFHNNGILEFVDNVEVKNGDIFLSKKTPYGVFLWRNNVKLGTIRDGKIYWNIPKLNLKTHFFLLKDYNGRR
;
A
#
# COMPACT_ATOMS: atom_id res chain seq x y z
N MET A 1 -0.76 38.34 -24.18
CA MET A 1 0.41 37.47 -24.07
C MET A 1 0.53 36.59 -25.30
N LYS A 2 1.71 36.52 -25.91
CA LYS A 2 1.99 35.60 -27.02
C LYS A 2 2.01 34.16 -26.48
N LYS A 3 1.68 33.16 -27.30
CA LYS A 3 1.67 31.73 -26.91
C LYS A 3 2.97 31.29 -26.24
N LEU A 4 4.10 31.83 -26.68
CA LEU A 4 5.43 31.55 -26.12
C LEU A 4 5.58 32.02 -24.67
N GLU A 5 5.02 33.19 -24.33
CA GLU A 5 5.09 33.77 -22.98
C GLU A 5 4.23 32.96 -22.00
N ILE A 6 3.07 32.46 -22.46
CA ILE A 6 2.22 31.57 -21.66
C ILE A 6 2.94 30.25 -21.39
N LEU A 7 3.62 29.70 -22.40
CA LEU A 7 4.38 28.46 -22.29
C LEU A 7 5.57 28.60 -21.34
N LEU A 8 6.31 29.71 -21.46
CA LEU A 8 7.42 30.05 -20.57
C LEU A 8 6.95 30.26 -19.13
N LEU A 9 5.85 31.00 -18.92
CA LEU A 9 5.27 31.22 -17.60
C LEU A 9 4.81 29.89 -16.97
N SER A 10 4.14 29.03 -17.76
CA SER A 10 3.70 27.71 -17.30
C SER A 10 4.89 26.82 -16.91
N PHE A 11 5.97 26.87 -17.69
CA PHE A 11 7.19 26.13 -17.41
C PHE A 11 7.91 26.66 -16.16
N LEU A 12 7.94 27.98 -15.97
CA LEU A 12 8.52 28.62 -14.78
C LEU A 12 7.75 28.23 -13.51
N ILE A 13 6.41 28.21 -13.59
CA ILE A 13 5.53 27.77 -12.49
C ILE A 13 5.79 26.29 -12.16
N LEU A 14 5.91 25.42 -13.17
CA LEU A 14 6.22 24.01 -12.98
C LEU A 14 7.58 23.79 -12.30
N ILE A 15 8.62 24.51 -12.74
CA ILE A 15 9.95 24.46 -12.11
C ILE A 15 9.88 24.95 -10.66
N PHE A 16 9.17 26.05 -10.41
CA PHE A 16 9.02 26.59 -9.07
C PHE A 16 8.33 25.61 -8.12
N VAL A 17 7.25 24.96 -8.57
CA VAL A 17 6.56 23.90 -7.82
C VAL A 17 7.49 22.70 -7.59
N PHE A 18 8.29 22.32 -8.58
CA PHE A 18 9.25 21.22 -8.45
C PHE A 18 10.34 21.50 -7.42
N VAL A 19 10.94 22.70 -7.46
CA VAL A 19 11.98 23.12 -6.50
C VAL A 19 11.41 23.21 -5.09
N LEU A 20 10.23 23.80 -4.92
CA LEU A 20 9.51 23.81 -3.66
C LEU A 20 9.27 22.40 -3.13
N ASN A 21 8.80 21.50 -3.99
CA ASN A 21 8.53 20.13 -3.58
C ASN A 21 9.79 19.38 -3.12
N PHE A 22 10.93 19.64 -3.78
CA PHE A 22 12.22 19.07 -3.41
C PHE A 22 12.73 19.62 -2.07
N VAL A 23 12.65 20.94 -1.85
CA VAL A 23 13.09 21.62 -0.61
C VAL A 23 12.27 21.18 0.61
N PHE A 24 10.98 20.92 0.43
CA PHE A 24 10.07 20.53 1.52
C PHE A 24 9.89 19.02 1.68
N GLU A 25 10.82 18.21 1.15
CA GLU A 25 10.82 16.73 1.25
C GLU A 25 9.47 16.09 0.85
N GLY A 26 8.71 16.70 -0.07
CA GLY A 26 7.40 16.20 -0.51
C GLY A 26 6.19 16.68 0.28
N LYS A 27 6.32 17.48 1.34
CA LYS A 27 5.16 17.98 2.13
C LYS A 27 4.15 18.78 1.31
N ILE A 28 4.63 19.55 0.31
CA ILE A 28 3.74 20.29 -0.61
C ILE A 28 2.98 19.32 -1.51
N THR A 29 3.56 18.18 -1.89
CA THR A 29 2.81 17.16 -2.63
C THR A 29 1.71 16.56 -1.76
N ASP A 30 1.96 16.39 -0.46
CA ASP A 30 0.97 15.85 0.48
C ASP A 30 -0.21 16.83 0.68
N ASP A 31 0.04 18.13 0.81
CA ASP A 31 -1.04 19.14 0.91
C ASP A 31 -1.78 19.37 -0.41
N VAL A 32 -1.07 19.38 -1.54
CA VAL A 32 -1.68 19.45 -2.87
C VAL A 32 -2.47 18.17 -3.18
N SER A 33 -2.06 17.02 -2.63
CA SER A 33 -2.84 15.78 -2.74
C SER A 33 -4.24 15.94 -2.11
N PHE A 34 -4.37 16.69 -1.02
CA PHE A 34 -5.65 16.96 -0.38
C PHE A 34 -6.58 17.80 -1.27
N VAL A 35 -6.04 18.81 -1.97
CA VAL A 35 -6.80 19.64 -2.92
C VAL A 35 -7.14 18.87 -4.20
N LEU A 36 -6.16 18.15 -4.77
CA LEU A 36 -6.36 17.30 -5.94
C LEU A 36 -7.37 16.17 -5.66
N LYS A 37 -7.42 15.63 -4.44
CA LYS A 37 -8.47 14.68 -4.02
C LYS A 37 -9.87 15.26 -4.18
N LYS A 38 -10.09 16.53 -3.82
CA LYS A 38 -11.39 17.20 -4.00
C LYS A 38 -11.71 17.41 -5.49
N CYS A 39 -10.73 17.82 -6.30
CA CYS A 39 -10.92 18.05 -7.73
C CYS A 39 -11.11 16.75 -8.54
N ALA A 40 -10.56 15.63 -8.09
CA ALA A 40 -10.71 14.32 -8.73
C ALA A 40 -12.07 13.66 -8.44
N TYR A 41 -12.83 14.15 -7.46
CA TYR A 41 -14.09 13.55 -7.03
C TYR A 41 -15.18 13.46 -8.12
N PRO A 42 -15.41 14.50 -8.94
CA PRO A 42 -16.40 14.43 -10.01
C PRO A 42 -16.03 13.40 -11.08
N PHE A 43 -14.73 13.30 -11.42
CA PHE A 43 -14.23 12.33 -12.38
C PHE A 43 -14.34 10.88 -11.87
N PHE A 44 -14.17 10.69 -10.55
CA PHE A 44 -14.42 9.38 -9.93
C PHE A 44 -15.90 8.98 -10.04
N TYR A 45 -16.83 9.86 -9.66
CA TYR A 45 -18.26 9.56 -9.78
C TYR A 45 -18.66 9.29 -11.22
N LEU A 46 -18.07 10.02 -12.18
CA LEU A 46 -18.28 9.77 -13.59
C LEU A 46 -17.79 8.36 -13.99
N ARG A 47 -16.58 7.97 -13.55
CA ARG A 47 -16.02 6.64 -13.80
C ARG A 47 -16.86 5.53 -13.15
N GLU A 48 -17.25 5.66 -11.88
CA GLU A 48 -18.15 4.72 -11.20
C GLU A 48 -19.49 4.60 -11.92
N SER A 49 -20.08 5.73 -12.33
CA SER A 49 -21.34 5.74 -13.06
C SER A 49 -21.21 5.03 -14.41
N LEU A 50 -20.13 5.31 -15.15
CA LEU A 50 -19.83 4.63 -16.41
C LEU A 50 -19.61 3.12 -16.19
N ASN A 51 -18.79 2.74 -15.21
CA ASN A 51 -18.58 1.34 -14.87
C ASN A 51 -19.90 0.66 -14.48
N SER A 52 -20.78 1.32 -13.72
CA SER A 52 -22.09 0.77 -13.35
C SER A 52 -23.05 0.57 -14.54
N LEU A 53 -22.86 1.33 -15.62
CA LEU A 53 -23.63 1.22 -16.85
C LEU A 53 -23.12 0.12 -17.79
N PHE A 54 -21.80 -0.15 -17.77
CA PHE A 54 -21.15 -1.08 -18.70
C PHE A 54 -20.79 -2.44 -18.08
N GLU A 55 -20.56 -2.50 -16.77
CA GLU A 55 -20.23 -3.71 -16.03
C GLU A 55 -21.44 -4.13 -15.20
N LYS A 56 -21.97 -5.35 -15.44
CA LYS A 56 -22.82 -6.00 -14.42
C LYS A 56 -22.00 -6.02 -13.13
N LYS A 57 -22.52 -5.42 -12.05
CA LYS A 57 -21.95 -5.54 -10.70
C LYS A 57 -21.81 -7.02 -10.33
N VAL A 58 -20.67 -7.59 -10.66
CA VAL A 58 -20.25 -8.87 -10.11
C VAL A 58 -19.68 -8.48 -8.75
N GLU A 59 -20.47 -8.65 -7.69
CA GLU A 59 -19.94 -8.61 -6.34
C GLU A 59 -18.93 -9.75 -6.21
N TYR A 60 -17.64 -9.44 -6.37
CA TYR A 60 -16.57 -10.38 -6.09
C TYR A 60 -16.51 -10.58 -4.57
N LYS A 61 -17.31 -11.51 -4.08
CA LYS A 61 -17.24 -11.99 -2.71
C LYS A 61 -16.02 -12.87 -2.60
N LEU A 62 -14.93 -12.31 -2.10
CA LEU A 62 -13.78 -13.12 -1.71
C LEU A 62 -14.17 -13.92 -0.46
N ILE A 63 -14.51 -15.20 -0.63
CA ILE A 63 -14.57 -16.16 0.49
C ILE A 63 -13.13 -16.49 0.81
N TYR A 64 -12.44 -15.59 1.49
CA TYR A 64 -11.04 -15.74 1.80
C TYR A 64 -10.81 -15.39 3.26
N LEU A 65 -10.22 -16.33 4.00
CA LEU A 65 -9.89 -16.20 5.42
C LEU A 65 -11.10 -16.03 6.37
N ASP A 66 -12.28 -16.50 5.96
CA ASP A 66 -13.52 -16.45 6.75
C ASP A 66 -14.00 -15.03 7.11
N ILE A 67 -13.49 -14.02 6.40
CA ILE A 67 -13.80 -12.60 6.62
C ILE A 67 -14.61 -12.10 5.42
N LYS A 68 -15.87 -11.73 5.67
CA LYS A 68 -16.72 -11.01 4.70
C LYS A 68 -16.37 -9.53 4.78
N GLU A 69 -15.46 -9.08 3.94
CA GLU A 69 -15.18 -7.66 3.74
C GLU A 69 -15.40 -7.31 2.27
N ASP A 70 -15.92 -6.11 2.03
CA ASP A 70 -16.14 -5.61 0.69
C ASP A 70 -14.79 -5.36 0.00
N GLU A 71 -14.76 -5.58 -1.31
CA GLU A 71 -13.61 -5.22 -2.13
C GLU A 71 -13.34 -3.71 -2.02
N LEU A 72 -12.08 -3.34 -1.83
CA LEU A 72 -11.65 -1.94 -1.86
C LEU A 72 -11.62 -1.44 -3.30
N ASN A 73 -12.12 -0.23 -3.53
CA ASN A 73 -12.10 0.39 -4.86
C ASN A 73 -10.82 1.22 -5.06
N PRO A 74 -9.83 0.75 -5.85
CA PRO A 74 -8.65 1.53 -6.20
C PRO A 74 -8.99 2.67 -7.17
N LEU A 75 -8.68 3.89 -6.76
CA LEU A 75 -8.92 5.12 -7.53
C LEU A 75 -7.82 5.40 -8.53
N SER A 76 -6.58 5.37 -8.06
CA SER A 76 -5.40 5.77 -8.81
C SER A 76 -4.16 5.03 -8.31
N PHE A 77 -3.34 4.61 -9.27
CA PHE A 77 -2.10 3.89 -9.02
C PHE A 77 -0.94 4.87 -9.17
N SER A 78 -0.06 4.91 -8.16
CA SER A 78 1.21 5.63 -8.24
C SER A 78 2.37 4.65 -8.11
N GLU A 79 3.58 5.13 -8.37
CA GLU A 79 4.79 4.34 -8.13
C GLU A 79 4.86 3.88 -6.66
N LYS A 80 4.55 4.77 -5.71
CA LYS A 80 4.70 4.52 -4.26
C LYS A 80 3.50 3.84 -3.60
N GLY A 81 2.30 3.87 -4.19
CA GLY A 81 1.10 3.39 -3.52
C GLY A 81 -0.16 3.42 -4.38
N ILE A 82 -1.30 3.24 -3.74
CA ILE A 82 -2.62 3.32 -4.37
C ILE A 82 -3.51 4.22 -3.52
N TYR A 83 -4.29 5.07 -4.18
CA TYR A 83 -5.41 5.74 -3.54
C TYR A 83 -6.62 4.83 -3.55
N PHE A 84 -7.20 4.58 -2.39
CA PHE A 84 -8.43 3.82 -2.24
C PHE A 84 -9.60 4.74 -1.89
N TYR A 85 -10.78 4.41 -2.42
CA TYR A 85 -12.01 5.04 -2.03
C TYR A 85 -12.58 4.38 -0.77
N ASN A 86 -12.98 5.22 0.18
CA ASN A 86 -13.79 4.85 1.34
C ASN A 86 -13.21 3.70 2.21
N ILE A 87 -12.01 3.90 2.75
CA ILE A 87 -11.47 3.02 3.79
C ILE A 87 -12.10 3.40 5.13
N ASN A 88 -12.82 2.47 5.76
CA ASN A 88 -13.60 2.72 6.98
C ASN A 88 -12.89 2.31 8.29
N ALA A 89 -11.76 1.62 8.20
CA ALA A 89 -10.98 1.15 9.34
C ALA A 89 -9.49 1.07 9.00
N THR A 90 -8.64 1.17 10.02
CA THR A 90 -7.20 0.89 9.87
C THR A 90 -6.98 -0.61 9.75
N GLY A 91 -5.85 -1.00 9.14
CA GLY A 91 -5.49 -2.41 9.02
C GLY A 91 -4.51 -2.67 7.88
N VAL A 92 -4.51 -3.92 7.41
CA VAL A 92 -3.64 -4.37 6.32
C VAL A 92 -4.43 -4.67 5.06
N ILE A 93 -3.87 -4.32 3.91
CA ILE A 93 -4.47 -4.59 2.61
C ILE A 93 -3.79 -5.79 1.99
N ILE A 94 -4.59 -6.76 1.57
CA ILE A 94 -4.15 -7.97 0.87
C ILE A 94 -4.78 -7.98 -0.53
N THR A 95 -4.05 -8.52 -1.49
CA THR A 95 -4.58 -8.81 -2.83
C THR A 95 -5.34 -10.14 -2.87
N ASP A 96 -6.16 -10.34 -3.89
CA ASP A 96 -6.68 -11.65 -4.30
C ASP A 96 -5.62 -12.77 -4.38
N GLU A 97 -4.39 -12.47 -4.81
CA GLU A 97 -3.25 -13.41 -4.80
C GLU A 97 -2.71 -13.77 -3.40
N LYS A 98 -3.38 -13.36 -2.31
CA LYS A 98 -2.96 -13.61 -0.92
C LYS A 98 -1.64 -12.94 -0.55
N LYS A 99 -1.33 -11.81 -1.18
CA LYS A 99 -0.09 -11.07 -0.95
C LYS A 99 -0.38 -9.77 -0.23
N PHE A 100 0.49 -9.46 0.72
CA PHE A 100 0.43 -8.19 1.42
C PHE A 100 0.75 -7.05 0.44
N PHE A 101 -0.11 -6.03 0.42
CA PHE A 101 0.08 -4.83 -0.39
C PHE A 101 0.60 -3.67 0.44
N GLY A 102 0.01 -3.39 1.61
CA GLY A 102 0.37 -2.23 2.42
C GLY A 102 -0.50 -2.08 3.67
N ILE A 103 -0.21 -1.05 4.46
CA ILE A 103 -0.91 -0.76 5.73
C ILE A 103 -1.77 0.48 5.54
N ALA A 104 -3.08 0.33 5.75
CA ALA A 104 -4.02 1.44 5.86
C ALA A 104 -3.92 2.03 7.28
N ARG A 105 -3.14 3.11 7.42
CA ARG A 105 -2.95 3.80 8.70
C ARG A 105 -4.05 4.82 9.01
N ASP A 106 -4.73 5.30 7.97
CA ASP A 106 -5.77 6.31 8.05
C ASP A 106 -7.11 5.79 7.53
N VAL A 107 -8.18 6.42 7.98
CA VAL A 107 -9.56 6.17 7.52
C VAL A 107 -10.11 7.40 6.80
N GLY A 108 -11.00 7.19 5.84
CA GLY A 108 -11.71 8.26 5.16
C GLY A 108 -12.10 7.93 3.73
N LYS A 109 -12.70 8.92 3.07
CA LYS A 109 -13.17 8.79 1.68
C LYS A 109 -12.02 8.58 0.67
N PHE A 110 -10.83 9.11 0.96
CA PHE A 110 -9.67 9.05 0.06
C PHE A 110 -8.41 8.78 0.85
N VAL A 111 -8.03 7.51 0.93
CA VAL A 111 -6.87 7.08 1.72
C VAL A 111 -5.76 6.65 0.77
N PHE A 112 -4.57 7.21 0.98
CA PHE A 112 -3.38 6.78 0.26
C PHE A 112 -2.73 5.65 1.05
N VAL A 113 -2.53 4.52 0.41
CA VAL A 113 -1.88 3.36 1.03
C VAL A 113 -0.59 3.11 0.28
N ARG A 114 0.52 3.23 1.00
CA ARG A 114 1.85 3.01 0.46
C ARG A 114 2.07 1.51 0.25
N LYS A 115 2.67 1.16 -0.90
CA LYS A 115 3.16 -0.19 -1.15
C LYS A 115 4.21 -0.53 -0.09
N TRP A 116 4.09 -1.70 0.52
CA TRP A 116 4.90 -2.05 1.69
C TRP A 116 6.41 -2.00 1.42
N TRP A 117 6.84 -2.30 0.19
CA TRP A 117 8.27 -2.27 -0.17
C TRP A 117 8.87 -0.85 -0.24
N TYR A 118 8.06 0.21 -0.12
CA TYR A 118 8.50 1.60 0.09
C TYR A 118 8.21 2.12 1.50
N ASP A 119 7.85 1.23 2.41
CA ASP A 119 7.45 1.57 3.77
C ASP A 119 8.47 1.09 4.80
N LYS A 120 8.44 1.70 5.98
CA LYS A 120 9.28 1.34 7.11
C LYS A 120 8.44 0.69 8.21
N PHE A 121 8.73 -0.56 8.53
CA PHE A 121 8.04 -1.31 9.58
C PHE A 121 8.86 -2.49 10.08
N LYS A 122 8.46 -3.05 11.23
CA LYS A 122 9.10 -4.22 11.82
C LYS A 122 8.64 -5.50 11.13
N VAL A 123 9.57 -6.42 10.93
CA VAL A 123 9.33 -7.77 10.41
C VAL A 123 9.79 -8.81 11.41
N THR A 124 9.25 -10.02 11.28
CA THR A 124 9.76 -11.21 11.97
C THR A 124 10.32 -12.17 10.94
N ILE A 125 11.55 -12.61 11.16
CA ILE A 125 12.22 -13.62 10.36
C ILE A 125 12.12 -14.93 11.12
N VAL A 126 11.53 -15.94 10.49
CA VAL A 126 11.33 -17.26 11.05
C VAL A 126 12.26 -18.23 10.33
N THR A 127 13.18 -18.84 11.06
CA THR A 127 14.07 -19.90 10.57
C THR A 127 13.65 -21.23 11.17
N ASP A 128 14.29 -22.33 10.77
CA ASP A 128 14.03 -23.65 11.35
C ASP A 128 14.47 -23.76 12.82
N ILE A 129 15.34 -22.87 13.29
CA ILE A 129 16.03 -22.99 14.59
C ILE A 129 15.62 -21.86 15.55
N PHE A 130 15.37 -20.66 15.03
CA PHE A 130 15.04 -19.47 15.82
C PHE A 130 14.17 -18.47 15.05
N GLU A 131 13.54 -17.56 15.80
CA GLU A 131 12.84 -16.39 15.27
C GLU A 131 13.56 -15.12 15.72
N MET A 132 13.62 -14.10 14.86
CA MET A 132 14.21 -12.80 15.21
C MET A 132 13.43 -11.63 14.61
N GLU A 133 13.57 -10.44 15.21
CA GLU A 133 13.02 -9.20 14.65
C GLU A 133 14.06 -8.46 13.79
N ALA A 134 13.58 -7.86 12.71
CA ALA A 134 14.35 -6.95 11.88
C ALA A 134 13.47 -5.76 11.46
N PHE A 135 14.08 -4.74 10.88
CA PHE A 135 13.36 -3.64 10.27
C PHE A 135 13.41 -3.75 8.76
N HIS A 136 12.26 -3.62 8.12
CA HIS A 136 12.17 -3.37 6.70
C HIS A 136 12.20 -1.86 6.46
N ASN A 137 13.01 -1.42 5.50
CA ASN A 137 13.13 -0.02 5.09
C ASN A 137 13.44 0.05 3.59
N ASN A 138 12.47 0.49 2.77
CA ASN A 138 12.62 0.65 1.31
C ASN A 138 13.22 -0.57 0.58
N GLY A 139 12.76 -1.78 0.90
CA GLY A 139 13.21 -3.03 0.26
C GLY A 139 14.49 -3.61 0.86
N ILE A 140 15.04 -3.00 1.90
CA ILE A 140 16.23 -3.45 2.63
C ILE A 140 15.80 -4.00 4.00
N LEU A 141 16.45 -5.08 4.45
CA LEU A 141 16.35 -5.59 5.82
C LEU A 141 17.52 -5.09 6.66
N GLU A 142 17.20 -4.42 7.76
CA GLU A 142 18.11 -3.98 8.81
C GLU A 142 17.95 -4.93 10.00
N PHE A 143 18.96 -5.76 10.26
CA PHE A 143 18.98 -6.67 11.39
C PHE A 143 19.37 -5.91 12.65
N VAL A 144 18.66 -6.14 13.76
CA VAL A 144 18.97 -5.51 15.06
C VAL A 144 20.20 -6.17 15.71
N ASP A 145 20.40 -7.46 15.43
CA ASP A 145 21.49 -8.28 15.98
C ASP A 145 22.46 -8.73 14.87
N ASN A 146 23.73 -8.99 15.23
CA ASN A 146 24.76 -9.55 14.35
C ASN A 146 24.56 -11.05 14.10
N VAL A 147 23.37 -11.46 13.67
CA VAL A 147 23.04 -12.86 13.36
C VAL A 147 23.01 -13.04 11.86
N GLU A 148 23.85 -13.94 11.33
CA GLU A 148 23.83 -14.30 9.93
C GLU A 148 22.67 -15.27 9.65
N VAL A 149 21.68 -14.81 8.88
CA VAL A 149 20.54 -15.65 8.48
C VAL A 149 20.77 -16.19 7.07
N LYS A 150 21.02 -17.50 6.96
CA LYS A 150 21.18 -18.16 5.65
C LYS A 150 19.85 -18.50 5.00
N ASN A 151 18.90 -19.02 5.77
CA ASN A 151 17.58 -19.45 5.29
C ASN A 151 16.49 -19.01 6.28
N GLY A 152 15.36 -18.54 5.77
CA GLY A 152 14.21 -18.19 6.60
C GLY A 152 13.08 -17.52 5.84
N ASP A 153 11.90 -17.48 6.44
CA ASP A 153 10.73 -16.80 5.92
C ASP A 153 10.56 -15.43 6.59
N ILE A 154 10.21 -14.41 5.81
CA ILE A 154 10.03 -13.04 6.30
C ILE A 154 8.53 -12.74 6.37
N PHE A 155 8.07 -12.38 7.57
CA PHE A 155 6.70 -12.00 7.84
C PHE A 155 6.62 -10.58 8.40
N LEU A 156 5.44 -9.96 8.31
CA LEU A 156 5.14 -8.77 9.08
C LEU A 156 5.27 -9.07 10.57
N SER A 157 5.79 -8.15 11.39
CA SER A 157 6.17 -8.47 12.77
C SER A 157 5.03 -9.14 13.55
N LYS A 158 5.31 -10.32 14.10
CA LYS A 158 4.39 -11.10 14.95
C LYS A 158 4.03 -10.37 16.25
N LYS A 159 4.67 -9.24 16.58
CA LYS A 159 4.29 -8.37 17.71
C LYS A 159 3.10 -7.45 17.39
N THR A 160 2.64 -7.44 16.14
CA THR A 160 1.48 -6.66 15.70
C THR A 160 0.27 -7.58 15.52
N PRO A 161 -0.97 -7.12 15.79
CA PRO A 161 -2.17 -7.93 15.61
C PRO A 161 -2.30 -8.50 14.19
N TYR A 162 -2.00 -7.69 13.18
CA TYR A 162 -1.99 -8.10 11.79
C TYR A 162 -0.85 -9.06 11.46
N GLY A 163 0.35 -8.91 12.03
CA GLY A 163 1.47 -9.80 11.74
C GLY A 163 1.24 -11.23 12.20
N VAL A 164 0.62 -11.43 13.37
CA VAL A 164 0.21 -12.77 13.84
C VAL A 164 -0.80 -13.39 12.87
N PHE A 165 -1.80 -12.61 12.45
CA PHE A 165 -2.84 -13.07 11.55
C PHE A 165 -2.27 -13.47 10.17
N LEU A 166 -1.41 -12.64 9.59
CA LEU A 166 -0.75 -12.91 8.32
C LEU A 166 0.15 -14.14 8.40
N TRP A 167 0.92 -14.28 9.49
CA TRP A 167 1.78 -15.44 9.72
C TRP A 167 0.99 -16.75 9.83
N ARG A 168 -0.10 -16.79 10.60
CA ARG A 168 -0.97 -17.98 10.72
C ARG A 168 -1.57 -18.42 9.39
N ASN A 169 -1.76 -17.49 8.47
CA ASN A 169 -2.30 -17.73 7.13
C ASN A 169 -1.20 -17.83 6.06
N ASN A 170 0.07 -17.97 6.47
CA ASN A 170 1.24 -18.15 5.60
C ASN A 170 1.42 -17.02 4.56
N VAL A 171 1.04 -15.79 4.89
CA VAL A 171 1.23 -14.61 4.05
C VAL A 171 2.64 -14.06 4.28
N LYS A 172 3.58 -14.50 3.44
CA LYS A 172 5.00 -14.12 3.48
C LYS A 172 5.25 -12.80 2.74
N LEU A 173 6.11 -11.95 3.31
CA LEU A 173 6.68 -10.77 2.63
C LEU A 173 7.82 -11.16 1.70
N GLY A 174 8.55 -12.22 2.04
CA GLY A 174 9.67 -12.72 1.26
C GLY A 174 10.32 -13.93 1.94
N THR A 175 11.41 -14.41 1.33
CA THR A 175 12.20 -15.52 1.85
C THR A 175 13.69 -15.20 1.72
N ILE A 176 14.49 -15.66 2.67
CA ILE A 176 15.94 -15.66 2.61
C ILE A 176 16.38 -17.05 2.17
N ARG A 177 17.23 -17.13 1.13
CA ARG A 177 17.87 -18.36 0.67
C ARG A 177 19.33 -18.09 0.38
N ASP A 178 20.21 -18.88 0.97
CA ASP A 178 21.67 -18.71 0.87
C ASP A 178 22.13 -17.27 1.16
N GLY A 179 21.53 -16.64 2.16
CA GLY A 179 21.80 -15.25 2.57
C GLY A 179 21.25 -14.17 1.62
N LYS A 180 20.56 -14.55 0.54
CA LYS A 180 19.93 -13.62 -0.40
C LYS A 180 18.44 -13.49 -0.13
N ILE A 181 17.93 -12.26 -0.19
CA ILE A 181 16.53 -11.94 0.05
C ILE A 181 15.75 -11.99 -1.26
N TYR A 182 14.63 -12.70 -1.24
CA TYR A 182 13.67 -12.81 -2.34
C TYR A 182 12.31 -12.29 -1.89
N TRP A 183 11.94 -11.09 -2.34
CA TRP A 183 10.69 -10.44 -1.96
C TRP A 183 9.49 -11.03 -2.71
N ASN A 184 8.40 -11.26 -1.99
CA ASN A 184 7.13 -11.74 -2.52
C ASN A 184 6.20 -10.54 -2.85
N ILE A 185 6.60 -9.76 -3.86
CA ILE A 185 5.87 -8.55 -4.26
C ILE A 185 4.62 -8.94 -5.08
N PRO A 186 3.44 -8.37 -4.80
CA PRO A 186 2.24 -8.58 -5.61
C PRO A 186 2.41 -8.03 -7.03
N LYS A 187 1.94 -8.78 -8.03
CA LYS A 187 1.92 -8.34 -9.42
C LYS A 187 0.66 -7.51 -9.66
N LEU A 188 0.78 -6.20 -9.54
CA LEU A 188 -0.36 -5.30 -9.67
C LEU A 188 -0.73 -5.11 -11.14
N ASN A 189 -1.97 -5.42 -11.48
CA ASN A 189 -2.58 -5.14 -12.78
C ASN A 189 -3.99 -4.57 -12.57
N LEU A 190 -4.67 -4.19 -13.66
CA LEU A 190 -6.01 -3.57 -13.60
C LEU A 190 -7.11 -4.52 -13.07
N LYS A 191 -6.84 -5.82 -13.00
CA LYS A 191 -7.74 -6.85 -12.47
C LYS A 191 -7.38 -7.28 -11.05
N THR A 192 -6.36 -6.68 -10.43
CA THR A 192 -5.99 -7.02 -9.05
C THR A 192 -7.07 -6.49 -8.11
N HIS A 193 -7.69 -7.39 -7.36
CA HIS A 193 -8.67 -7.04 -6.33
C HIS A 193 -7.97 -6.85 -4.97
N PHE A 194 -8.47 -5.90 -4.17
CA PHE A 194 -7.86 -5.52 -2.88
C PHE A 194 -8.87 -5.65 -1.75
N PHE A 195 -8.41 -6.13 -0.60
CA PHE A 195 -9.26 -6.38 0.56
C PHE A 195 -8.63 -5.81 1.82
N LEU A 196 -9.43 -5.13 2.63
CA LEU A 196 -9.02 -4.61 3.93
C LEU A 196 -9.23 -5.68 5.00
N LEU A 197 -8.16 -6.06 5.68
CA LEU A 197 -8.25 -6.76 6.95
C LEU A 197 -8.12 -5.74 8.07
N LYS A 198 -9.26 -5.47 8.71
CA LYS A 198 -9.36 -4.49 9.79
C LYS A 198 -8.53 -4.92 11.00
N ASP A 199 -7.99 -3.94 11.72
CA ASP A 199 -7.35 -4.20 13.01
C ASP A 199 -8.32 -4.88 13.98
N TYR A 200 -7.86 -5.97 14.60
CA TYR A 200 -8.65 -6.76 15.56
C TYR A 200 -8.74 -6.14 16.96
N ASN A 201 -8.35 -4.87 17.13
CA ASN A 201 -8.51 -4.11 18.38
C ASN A 201 -10.01 -3.83 18.63
N GLY A 202 -10.81 -4.86 18.93
CA GLY A 202 -12.25 -4.70 19.12
C GLY A 202 -13.14 -5.95 19.12
N ARG A 203 -12.63 -7.19 19.11
CA ARG A 203 -13.46 -8.37 19.41
C ARG A 203 -12.99 -9.05 20.70
N ARG A 204 -13.42 -8.44 21.81
CA ARG A 204 -13.52 -8.90 23.20
C ARG A 204 -12.32 -9.63 23.80
#